data_AF-A0A4Q4WTE2-F1
#
_entry.id   AF-A0A4Q4WTE2-F1
#
_cell.length_a   1.000
_cell.length_b   1.000
_cell.length_c   1.000
_cell.angle_alpha   90.00
_cell.angle_beta   90.00
_cell.angle_gamma   90.00
#
_symmetry.space_group_name_H-M   'P 1'
#
loop_
_entity.id
_entity.type
_entity.pdbx_description
1 polymer ?
#
loop_
_entity_poly.entity_id
_entity_poly.type
_entity_poly.pdbx_seq_one_letter_code
_entity_poly.pdbx_strand_id
1 'polypeptide(L)'
;MAFADFVDRMKGLLKGGPSHIYEALPENVSHDEVQRRAQTWADRHKRAVKTTLGIMVIVAIAYFVFEFRYKILVKPSCDSAESGFQCETEISHSWGQYSPFYSVPSEISAAVPDGCEVTFAQVLSRHGARDPTLGKTVIYGALIARIHESVKEYGEPYDFIRHYEYKLGADQLTAFGEQQMVNSGINFYHRYGHLARDAAPFIRSAGQKRVVDSAEKWAYGFHQSRAEDKHSKSPDDYPYDIMVIPEGKQYNNTLSDELCTAFETGPDLGKEAQAVWLDVFAPAITLRLNENLPGANLSNQDAVHFMELCPYNTVANEKGKLSPFCHLFTTDEWRSYDYHESLGKWYGFGSGNPLAPTRGVGFVNELIARLTGEPVEDRTSTNATLDGDPETFPLGRSLYADFSHDNDMAGIYAAMGLYNATAPLSKTEKAGPRDTAGYSASWSIPFAARMYVEKMTCAGDAGEDGEEFVRVLVNDRVIPLQSCGADELGRCRLSRYVESLSFARDGGHWDLCFV
;
A
#
# COMPACT_ATOMS: atom_id res chain seq x y z
N MET A 1 -24.54 -30.69 -14.24
CA MET A 1 -25.01 -32.05 -14.59
C MET A 1 -23.92 -33.14 -14.59
N ALA A 2 -22.64 -32.85 -14.29
CA ALA A 2 -21.57 -33.86 -14.26
C ALA A 2 -21.16 -34.33 -12.84
N PHE A 3 -21.61 -33.66 -11.77
CA PHE A 3 -21.25 -34.01 -10.39
C PHE A 3 -22.17 -35.10 -9.79
N ALA A 4 -23.42 -35.18 -10.24
CA ALA A 4 -24.38 -36.19 -9.79
C ALA A 4 -24.02 -37.60 -10.28
N ASP A 5 -23.48 -37.71 -11.49
CA ASP A 5 -23.11 -38.99 -12.13
C ASP A 5 -21.83 -39.60 -11.51
N PHE A 6 -20.97 -38.77 -10.92
CA PHE A 6 -19.80 -39.22 -10.17
C PHE A 6 -20.17 -39.75 -8.78
N VAL A 7 -21.11 -39.10 -8.10
CA VAL A 7 -21.60 -39.51 -6.76
C VAL A 7 -22.40 -40.82 -6.84
N ASP A 8 -23.18 -41.04 -7.91
CA ASP A 8 -23.91 -42.30 -8.10
C ASP A 8 -22.99 -43.48 -8.45
N ARG A 9 -21.89 -43.24 -9.18
CA ARG A 9 -20.85 -44.27 -9.40
C ARG A 9 -20.08 -44.63 -8.14
N MET A 10 -19.86 -43.69 -7.21
CA MET A 10 -19.24 -43.95 -5.91
C MET A 10 -20.18 -44.67 -4.94
N LYS A 11 -21.49 -44.41 -4.99
CA LYS A 11 -22.50 -45.13 -4.17
C LYS A 11 -22.65 -46.60 -4.55
N GLY A 12 -22.28 -46.99 -5.78
CA GLY A 12 -22.22 -48.39 -6.21
C GLY A 12 -21.07 -49.20 -5.59
N LEU A 13 -19.99 -48.53 -5.14
CA LEU A 13 -18.82 -49.17 -4.54
C LEU A 13 -18.96 -49.41 -3.02
N LEU A 14 -19.98 -48.82 -2.37
CA LEU A 14 -20.22 -48.91 -0.92
C LEU A 14 -21.45 -49.74 -0.53
N LYS A 15 -22.16 -50.33 -1.50
CA LYS A 15 -23.24 -51.29 -1.22
C LYS A 15 -22.64 -52.69 -1.14
N GLY A 16 -22.75 -53.29 0.05
CA GLY A 16 -22.26 -54.64 0.36
C GLY A 16 -22.61 -55.65 -0.73
N GLY A 17 -21.57 -56.23 -1.31
CA GLY A 17 -21.69 -57.43 -2.14
C GLY A 17 -22.19 -58.62 -1.31
N PRO A 18 -22.72 -59.66 -1.96
CA PRO A 18 -23.32 -60.81 -1.29
C PRO A 18 -22.32 -61.44 -0.32
N SER A 19 -22.80 -61.89 0.84
CA SER A 19 -22.01 -62.60 1.85
C SER A 19 -21.23 -63.74 1.21
N HIS A 20 -19.93 -63.53 0.99
CA HIS A 20 -19.05 -64.60 0.57
C HIS A 20 -18.95 -65.58 1.73
N ILE A 21 -19.46 -66.79 1.52
CA ILE A 21 -19.18 -67.94 2.38
C ILE A 21 -17.67 -68.15 2.27
N TYR A 22 -16.93 -67.79 3.32
CA TYR A 22 -15.52 -68.10 3.42
C TYR A 22 -15.40 -69.61 3.66
N GLU A 23 -15.11 -70.35 2.60
CA GLU A 23 -14.60 -71.71 2.72
C GLU A 23 -13.15 -71.60 3.24
N ALA A 24 -12.84 -72.27 4.36
CA ALA A 24 -11.51 -72.25 4.93
C ALA A 24 -10.48 -72.74 3.89
N LEU A 25 -9.43 -71.96 3.68
CA LEU A 25 -8.32 -72.33 2.80
C LEU A 25 -7.70 -73.65 3.29
N PRO A 26 -7.41 -74.63 2.40
CA PRO A 26 -6.76 -75.86 2.81
C PRO A 26 -5.41 -75.56 3.45
N GLU A 27 -5.20 -76.08 4.65
CA GLU A 27 -4.09 -75.78 5.57
C GLU A 27 -2.72 -76.36 5.14
N ASN A 28 -2.54 -76.64 3.85
CA ASN A 28 -1.27 -77.13 3.30
C ASN A 28 -1.14 -76.77 1.81
N VAL A 29 -1.04 -75.48 1.52
CA VAL A 29 -0.62 -75.00 0.19
C VAL A 29 0.91 -74.94 0.20
N SER A 30 1.57 -75.72 -0.66
CA SER A 30 3.04 -75.74 -0.70
C SER A 30 3.59 -74.37 -1.14
N HIS A 31 4.79 -74.04 -0.69
CA HIS A 31 5.47 -72.78 -1.04
C HIS A 31 5.57 -72.58 -2.57
N ASP A 32 5.73 -73.68 -3.30
CA ASP A 32 5.74 -73.71 -4.78
C ASP A 32 4.40 -73.29 -5.39
N GLU A 33 3.29 -73.67 -4.78
CA GLU A 33 1.95 -73.33 -5.29
C GLU A 33 1.60 -71.86 -5.02
N VAL A 34 2.03 -71.32 -3.88
CA VAL A 34 1.94 -69.88 -3.59
C VAL A 34 2.80 -69.09 -4.58
N GLN A 35 4.03 -69.52 -4.87
CA GLN A 35 4.89 -68.88 -5.86
C GLN A 35 4.31 -68.95 -7.28
N ARG A 36 3.72 -70.08 -7.68
CA ARG A 36 3.04 -70.20 -8.98
C ARG A 36 1.84 -69.28 -9.09
N ARG A 37 1.02 -69.16 -8.04
CA ARG A 37 -0.13 -68.24 -8.01
C ARG A 37 0.30 -66.78 -8.07
N ALA A 38 1.37 -66.42 -7.35
CA ALA A 38 1.97 -65.08 -7.42
C ALA A 38 2.55 -64.78 -8.81
N GLN A 39 3.24 -65.74 -9.44
CA GLN A 39 3.76 -65.61 -10.81
C GLN A 39 2.62 -65.50 -11.84
N THR A 40 1.57 -66.31 -11.75
CA THR A 40 0.42 -66.20 -12.67
C THR A 40 -0.35 -64.90 -12.48
N TRP A 41 -0.48 -64.41 -11.24
CA TRP A 41 -1.06 -63.09 -10.98
C TRP A 41 -0.18 -61.98 -11.56
N ALA A 42 1.13 -62.05 -11.32
CA ALA A 42 2.11 -61.10 -11.85
C ALA A 42 2.11 -61.08 -13.38
N ASP A 43 2.07 -62.24 -14.05
CA ASP A 43 2.04 -62.32 -15.51
C ASP A 43 0.72 -61.85 -16.11
N ARG A 44 -0.43 -62.15 -15.49
CA ARG A 44 -1.74 -61.65 -15.92
C ARG A 44 -1.85 -60.13 -15.79
N HIS A 45 -1.33 -59.56 -14.71
CA HIS A 45 -1.45 -58.13 -14.44
C HIS A 45 -0.24 -57.31 -14.91
N LYS A 46 0.82 -57.95 -15.42
CA LYS A 46 2.05 -57.30 -15.92
C LYS A 46 1.78 -56.19 -16.92
N ARG A 47 0.86 -56.43 -17.86
CA ARG A 47 0.46 -55.44 -18.87
C ARG A 47 -0.29 -54.28 -18.22
N ALA A 48 -1.27 -54.58 -17.37
CA ALA A 48 -2.04 -53.55 -16.66
C ALA A 48 -1.13 -52.67 -15.79
N VAL A 49 -0.26 -53.26 -14.96
CA VAL A 49 0.70 -52.54 -14.11
C VAL A 49 1.66 -51.68 -14.93
N LYS A 50 2.21 -52.20 -16.03
CA LYS A 50 3.07 -51.42 -16.95
C LYS A 50 2.33 -50.26 -17.59
N THR A 51 1.08 -50.47 -18.02
CA THR A 51 0.25 -49.42 -18.61
C THR A 51 -0.09 -48.35 -17.57
N THR A 52 -0.49 -48.72 -16.35
CA THR A 52 -0.77 -47.77 -15.28
C THR A 52 0.47 -46.97 -14.88
N LEU A 53 1.63 -47.63 -14.75
CA LEU A 53 2.89 -46.94 -14.47
C LEU A 53 3.29 -45.98 -15.59
N GLY A 54 3.10 -46.39 -16.86
CA GLY A 54 3.32 -45.53 -18.02
C GLY A 54 2.42 -44.30 -18.03
N ILE A 55 1.13 -44.46 -17.70
CA ILE A 55 0.18 -43.34 -17.58
C ILE A 55 0.60 -42.40 -16.45
N MET A 56 0.95 -42.92 -15.27
CA MET A 56 1.40 -42.09 -14.14
C MET A 56 2.66 -41.28 -14.48
N VAL A 57 3.62 -41.88 -15.19
CA VAL A 57 4.82 -41.18 -15.65
C VAL A 57 4.47 -40.08 -16.66
N ILE A 58 3.57 -40.34 -17.60
CA ILE A 58 3.13 -39.33 -18.58
C ILE A 58 2.41 -38.17 -17.88
N VAL A 59 1.53 -38.45 -16.91
CA VAL A 59 0.84 -37.41 -16.14
C VAL A 59 1.84 -36.58 -15.32
N ALA A 60 2.82 -37.22 -14.68
CA ALA A 60 3.88 -36.52 -13.96
C ALA A 60 4.71 -35.62 -14.89
N ILE A 61 5.09 -36.13 -16.07
CA ILE A 61 5.82 -35.33 -17.08
C ILE A 61 4.96 -34.15 -17.56
N ALA A 62 3.68 -34.38 -17.86
CA ALA A 62 2.76 -33.31 -18.28
C ALA A 62 2.59 -32.24 -17.20
N TYR A 63 2.47 -32.64 -15.94
CA TYR A 63 2.43 -31.73 -14.79
C TYR A 63 3.72 -30.92 -14.66
N PHE A 64 4.89 -31.57 -14.74
CA PHE A 64 6.18 -30.89 -14.69
C PHE A 64 6.37 -29.92 -15.87
N VAL A 65 5.97 -30.32 -17.08
CA VAL A 65 6.03 -29.44 -18.25
C VAL A 65 5.06 -28.27 -18.11
N PHE A 66 3.85 -28.49 -17.57
CA PHE A 66 2.89 -27.43 -17.29
C PHE A 66 3.44 -26.44 -16.25
N GLU A 67 3.92 -26.92 -15.11
CA GLU A 67 4.53 -26.11 -14.05
C GLU A 67 5.76 -25.33 -14.55
N PHE A 68 6.63 -26.00 -15.31
CA PHE A 68 7.82 -25.39 -15.88
C PHE A 68 7.47 -24.34 -16.94
N ARG A 69 6.49 -24.61 -17.82
CA ARG A 69 5.98 -23.64 -18.80
C ARG A 69 5.27 -22.48 -18.11
N TYR A 70 4.47 -22.74 -17.08
CA TYR A 70 3.79 -21.72 -16.29
C TYR A 70 4.80 -20.78 -15.63
N LYS A 71 5.84 -21.33 -14.98
CA LYS A 71 6.94 -20.53 -14.40
C LYS A 71 7.78 -19.76 -15.43
N ILE A 72 7.93 -20.27 -16.65
CA ILE A 72 8.63 -19.55 -17.74
C ILE A 72 7.76 -18.46 -18.37
N LEU A 73 6.45 -18.68 -18.47
CA LEU A 73 5.52 -17.77 -19.13
C LEU A 73 5.00 -16.66 -18.21
N VAL A 74 4.96 -16.90 -16.90
CA VAL A 74 4.64 -15.87 -15.90
C VAL A 74 5.92 -15.12 -15.55
N LYS A 75 6.13 -13.95 -16.17
CA LYS A 75 7.14 -13.01 -15.69
C LYS A 75 6.86 -12.69 -14.21
N PRO A 76 7.90 -12.63 -13.35
CA PRO A 76 7.71 -12.18 -11.97
C PRO A 76 6.98 -10.85 -11.95
N SER A 77 6.02 -10.69 -11.02
CA SER A 77 5.45 -9.38 -10.73
C SER A 77 6.59 -8.42 -10.41
N CYS A 78 6.55 -7.23 -11.01
CA CYS A 78 7.45 -6.14 -10.65
C CYS A 78 6.96 -5.41 -9.39
N ASP A 79 5.80 -5.78 -8.83
CA ASP A 79 5.33 -5.36 -7.51
C ASP A 79 5.63 -6.45 -6.47
N SER A 80 6.26 -6.09 -5.36
CA SER A 80 6.62 -7.01 -4.28
C SER A 80 6.40 -6.39 -2.90
N ALA A 81 6.33 -7.22 -1.85
CA ALA A 81 6.21 -6.76 -0.46
C ALA A 81 7.38 -5.86 -0.03
N GLU A 82 8.59 -6.22 -0.44
CA GLU A 82 9.84 -5.58 0.00
C GLU A 82 10.13 -4.29 -0.77
N SER A 83 10.08 -4.33 -2.10
CA SER A 83 10.50 -3.20 -2.94
C SER A 83 9.33 -2.39 -3.51
N GLY A 84 8.10 -2.87 -3.41
CA GLY A 84 6.94 -2.27 -4.07
C GLY A 84 7.03 -2.36 -5.58
N PHE A 85 6.46 -1.38 -6.27
CA PHE A 85 6.30 -1.37 -7.73
C PHE A 85 7.58 -0.90 -8.45
N GLN A 86 8.20 -1.79 -9.20
CA GLN A 86 9.48 -1.59 -9.90
C GLN A 86 9.35 -1.70 -11.43
N CYS A 87 8.13 -1.64 -11.97
CA CYS A 87 7.91 -1.60 -13.42
C CYS A 87 8.16 -0.20 -13.97
N GLU A 88 9.04 -0.08 -14.95
CA GLU A 88 9.26 1.16 -15.73
C GLU A 88 9.43 2.40 -14.84
N THR A 89 10.36 2.32 -13.90
CA THR A 89 10.56 3.26 -12.79
C THR A 89 10.80 4.71 -13.23
N GLU A 90 11.37 4.94 -14.42
CA GLU A 90 11.53 6.28 -15.00
C GLU A 90 10.19 6.98 -15.29
N ILE A 91 9.09 6.24 -15.33
CA ILE A 91 7.74 6.77 -15.51
C ILE A 91 6.93 6.58 -14.23
N SER A 92 6.85 5.34 -13.72
CA SER A 92 5.92 4.99 -12.65
C SER A 92 6.24 5.59 -11.29
N HIS A 93 7.50 5.99 -11.07
CA HIS A 93 7.91 6.68 -9.84
C HIS A 93 7.72 8.21 -9.93
N SER A 94 7.17 8.71 -11.06
CA SER A 94 6.94 10.14 -11.32
C SER A 94 5.46 10.47 -11.51
N TRP A 95 4.57 9.81 -10.77
CA TRP A 95 3.12 10.04 -10.80
C TRP A 95 2.59 10.75 -9.54
N GLY A 96 3.46 11.38 -8.75
CA GLY A 96 3.08 12.03 -7.50
C GLY A 96 2.38 11.06 -6.54
N GLN A 97 1.27 11.50 -5.94
CA GLN A 97 0.45 10.64 -5.07
C GLN A 97 -0.23 9.48 -5.82
N TYR A 98 -0.18 9.42 -7.15
CA TYR A 98 -0.75 8.29 -7.91
C TYR A 98 0.29 7.22 -8.25
N SER A 99 1.56 7.43 -7.90
CA SER A 99 2.57 6.37 -7.94
C SER A 99 2.13 5.23 -7.02
N PRO A 100 2.13 3.96 -7.46
CA PRO A 100 2.15 2.82 -6.56
C PRO A 100 3.33 2.94 -5.59
N PHE A 101 3.18 2.52 -4.33
CA PHE A 101 4.29 2.45 -3.39
C PHE A 101 5.50 1.77 -4.03
N TYR A 102 6.67 2.36 -3.79
CA TYR A 102 7.98 1.76 -4.00
C TYR A 102 8.89 2.18 -2.84
N SER A 103 9.85 1.32 -2.50
CA SER A 103 10.86 1.61 -1.51
C SER A 103 11.74 2.77 -1.99
N VAL A 104 11.75 3.90 -1.27
CA VAL A 104 12.40 5.13 -1.75
C VAL A 104 13.86 5.19 -1.27
N PRO A 105 14.78 5.81 -2.05
CA PRO A 105 16.19 5.88 -1.66
C PRO A 105 16.42 6.55 -0.31
N SER A 106 17.29 5.95 0.50
CA SER A 106 17.68 6.44 1.83
C SER A 106 19.20 6.57 1.91
N GLU A 107 19.68 7.68 2.49
CA GLU A 107 21.11 7.87 2.79
C GLU A 107 21.53 7.10 4.05
N ILE A 108 20.59 6.94 4.98
CA ILE A 108 20.76 6.17 6.22
C ILE A 108 20.10 4.81 6.05
N SER A 109 20.78 3.74 6.47
CA SER A 109 20.23 2.38 6.39
C SER A 109 18.94 2.24 7.22
N ALA A 110 17.91 1.67 6.59
CA ALA A 110 16.64 1.35 7.23
C ALA A 110 16.68 0.09 8.11
N ALA A 111 17.80 -0.64 8.12
CA ALA A 111 17.97 -1.79 9.00
C ALA A 111 17.91 -1.36 10.48
N VAL A 112 17.47 -2.26 11.35
CA VAL A 112 17.65 -2.06 12.81
C VAL A 112 19.17 -2.02 13.08
N PRO A 113 19.70 -1.00 13.75
CA PRO A 113 21.14 -0.92 13.99
C PRO A 113 21.65 -2.08 14.85
N ASP A 114 22.92 -2.45 14.66
CA ASP A 114 23.56 -3.50 15.45
C ASP A 114 23.50 -3.17 16.95
N GLY A 115 23.12 -4.15 17.77
CA GLY A 115 22.96 -3.97 19.21
C GLY A 115 21.66 -3.27 19.63
N CYS A 116 20.77 -2.93 18.70
CA CYS A 116 19.46 -2.39 19.01
C CYS A 116 18.33 -3.42 18.88
N GLU A 117 17.29 -3.25 19.68
CA GLU A 117 16.04 -4.00 19.62
C GLU A 117 14.85 -3.04 19.62
N VAL A 118 13.99 -3.17 18.61
CA VAL A 118 12.75 -2.37 18.50
C VAL A 118 11.76 -2.86 19.56
N THR A 119 11.24 -1.95 20.36
CA THR A 119 10.29 -2.21 21.46
C THR A 119 8.87 -1.76 21.12
N PHE A 120 8.73 -0.87 20.12
CA PHE A 120 7.45 -0.35 19.64
C PHE A 120 7.54 -0.05 18.14
N ALA A 121 6.46 -0.33 17.42
CA ALA A 121 6.28 0.13 16.05
C ALA A 121 4.84 0.58 15.78
N GLN A 122 4.69 1.80 15.27
CA GLN A 122 3.42 2.31 14.73
C GLN A 122 3.54 2.48 13.22
N VAL A 123 2.59 1.91 12.47
CA VAL A 123 2.39 2.23 11.06
C VAL A 123 1.24 3.22 10.88
N LEU A 124 1.50 4.29 10.12
CA LEU A 124 0.48 5.11 9.49
C LEU A 124 0.49 4.83 8.00
N SER A 125 -0.61 4.31 7.46
CA SER A 125 -0.67 3.87 6.07
C SER A 125 -1.78 4.56 5.29
N ARG A 126 -1.49 4.90 4.03
CA ARG A 126 -2.52 5.32 3.07
C ARG A 126 -3.25 4.09 2.54
N HIS A 127 -4.49 4.28 2.13
CA HIS A 127 -5.17 3.30 1.27
C HIS A 127 -4.36 2.90 0.02
N GLY A 128 -4.63 1.70 -0.49
CA GLY A 128 -4.03 1.18 -1.73
C GLY A 128 -4.47 1.92 -2.99
N ALA A 129 -3.94 1.52 -4.14
CA ALA A 129 -4.32 2.10 -5.43
C ALA A 129 -5.83 1.95 -5.72
N ARG A 130 -6.43 3.04 -6.18
CA ARG A 130 -7.87 3.16 -6.42
C ARG A 130 -8.19 3.66 -7.81
N ASP A 131 -9.45 3.49 -8.20
CA ASP A 131 -10.04 4.23 -9.29
C ASP A 131 -10.01 5.75 -9.03
N PRO A 132 -10.20 6.59 -10.08
CA PRO A 132 -10.38 8.03 -9.89
C PRO A 132 -11.55 8.33 -8.95
N THR A 133 -11.59 9.51 -8.34
CA THR A 133 -12.79 9.92 -7.61
C THR A 133 -13.96 10.08 -8.57
N LEU A 134 -15.21 9.95 -8.09
CA LEU A 134 -16.40 10.10 -8.94
C LEU A 134 -16.35 11.36 -9.83
N GLY A 135 -15.95 12.51 -9.27
CA GLY A 135 -15.81 13.75 -10.02
C GLY A 135 -14.76 13.67 -11.13
N LYS A 136 -13.60 13.08 -10.86
CA LYS A 136 -12.54 12.88 -11.88
C LYS A 136 -12.96 11.85 -12.92
N THR A 137 -13.68 10.79 -12.55
CA THR A 137 -14.24 9.81 -13.48
C THR A 137 -15.16 10.47 -14.51
N VAL A 138 -16.05 11.37 -14.07
CA VAL A 138 -16.91 12.13 -14.98
C VAL A 138 -16.09 13.00 -15.94
N ILE A 139 -15.08 13.71 -15.43
CA ILE A 139 -14.20 14.57 -16.23
C ILE A 139 -13.44 13.77 -17.30
N TYR A 140 -12.83 12.65 -16.93
CA TYR A 140 -12.06 11.82 -17.85
C TYR A 140 -12.93 11.14 -18.90
N GLY A 141 -14.09 10.63 -18.50
CA GLY A 141 -15.07 10.08 -19.44
C GLY A 141 -15.52 11.11 -20.48
N ALA A 142 -15.82 12.33 -20.04
CA ALA A 142 -16.21 13.42 -20.93
C ALA A 142 -15.06 13.85 -21.87
N LEU A 143 -13.82 13.89 -21.38
CA LEU A 143 -12.64 14.17 -22.19
C LEU A 143 -12.49 13.16 -23.34
N ILE A 144 -12.57 11.86 -23.03
CA ILE A 144 -12.45 10.79 -24.03
C ILE A 144 -13.61 10.83 -25.02
N ALA A 145 -14.84 11.04 -24.55
CA ALA A 145 -16.01 11.19 -25.43
C ALA A 145 -15.84 12.37 -26.40
N ARG A 146 -15.37 13.53 -25.92
CA ARG A 146 -15.10 14.70 -26.76
C ARG A 146 -14.04 14.41 -27.83
N ILE A 147 -13.00 13.64 -27.49
CA ILE A 147 -11.97 13.22 -28.45
C ILE A 147 -12.57 12.31 -29.53
N HIS A 148 -13.36 11.30 -29.15
CA HIS A 148 -13.99 10.39 -30.12
C HIS A 148 -14.97 11.11 -31.06
N GLU A 149 -15.66 12.13 -30.58
CA GLU A 149 -16.58 12.92 -31.38
C GLU A 149 -15.84 13.80 -32.41
N SER A 150 -14.81 14.51 -31.95
CA SER A 150 -14.15 15.58 -32.71
C SER A 150 -12.97 15.13 -33.57
N VAL A 151 -12.22 14.11 -33.14
CA VAL A 151 -11.00 13.66 -33.81
C VAL A 151 -11.32 12.58 -34.85
N LYS A 152 -10.81 12.75 -36.07
CA LYS A 152 -10.98 11.77 -37.17
C LYS A 152 -9.67 11.05 -37.50
N GLU A 153 -8.57 11.77 -37.42
CA GLU A 153 -7.21 11.29 -37.65
C GLU A 153 -6.46 11.25 -36.33
N TYR A 154 -5.82 10.14 -36.04
CA TYR A 154 -5.02 9.94 -34.82
C TYR A 154 -3.59 9.74 -35.29
N GLY A 155 -2.68 10.64 -34.93
CA GLY A 155 -1.26 10.48 -35.22
C GLY A 155 -0.67 9.27 -34.48
N GLU A 156 0.41 8.68 -34.96
CA GLU A 156 1.15 7.72 -34.15
C GLU A 156 1.93 8.45 -33.05
N PRO A 157 1.94 7.97 -31.78
CA PRO A 157 1.42 6.69 -31.27
C PRO A 157 -0.01 6.75 -30.67
N TYR A 158 -0.83 7.75 -31.00
CA TYR A 158 -2.14 8.03 -30.40
C TYR A 158 -3.30 7.17 -30.93
N ASP A 159 -3.08 6.34 -31.95
CA ASP A 159 -4.14 5.56 -32.61
C ASP A 159 -4.93 4.65 -31.66
N PHE A 160 -4.31 4.14 -30.59
CA PHE A 160 -5.00 3.31 -29.60
C PHE A 160 -6.20 4.03 -28.96
N ILE A 161 -6.19 5.37 -28.89
CA ILE A 161 -7.27 6.17 -28.30
C ILE A 161 -8.57 6.03 -29.10
N ARG A 162 -8.49 5.80 -30.41
CA ARG A 162 -9.66 5.53 -31.27
C ARG A 162 -10.53 4.39 -30.74
N HIS A 163 -9.88 3.39 -30.12
CA HIS A 163 -10.52 2.19 -29.60
C HIS A 163 -10.49 2.10 -28.07
N TYR A 164 -9.96 3.13 -27.40
CA TYR A 164 -9.95 3.18 -25.95
C TYR A 164 -11.37 3.41 -25.42
N GLU A 165 -11.86 2.48 -24.61
CA GLU A 165 -13.13 2.63 -23.90
C GLU A 165 -12.85 2.97 -22.43
N TYR A 166 -13.39 4.09 -21.95
CA TYR A 166 -13.28 4.47 -20.55
C TYR A 166 -14.12 3.50 -19.69
N LYS A 167 -13.45 2.64 -18.92
CA LYS A 167 -14.07 1.61 -18.06
C LYS A 167 -13.61 1.65 -16.60
N LEU A 168 -12.86 2.68 -16.23
CA LEU A 168 -12.43 2.87 -14.84
C LEU A 168 -13.64 3.09 -13.95
N GLY A 169 -13.55 2.61 -12.71
CA GLY A 169 -14.60 2.78 -11.71
C GLY A 169 -14.59 4.16 -11.09
N ALA A 170 -15.01 4.22 -9.82
CA ALA A 170 -14.98 5.45 -9.02
C ALA A 170 -14.69 5.13 -7.56
N ASP A 171 -13.78 5.90 -6.96
CA ASP A 171 -13.43 5.99 -5.54
C ASP A 171 -12.85 4.74 -4.86
N GLN A 172 -13.15 3.55 -5.35
CA GLN A 172 -12.83 2.28 -4.67
C GLN A 172 -11.45 1.75 -5.04
N LEU A 173 -10.92 0.86 -4.19
CA LEU A 173 -9.68 0.15 -4.47
C LEU A 173 -9.79 -0.65 -5.77
N THR A 174 -8.68 -0.68 -6.49
CA THR A 174 -8.46 -1.64 -7.57
C THR A 174 -7.96 -2.96 -6.97
N ALA A 175 -8.10 -4.07 -7.71
CA ALA A 175 -7.50 -5.35 -7.29
C ALA A 175 -5.97 -5.25 -7.09
N PHE A 176 -5.29 -4.42 -7.89
CA PHE A 176 -3.88 -4.10 -7.69
C PHE A 176 -3.65 -3.41 -6.34
N GLY A 177 -4.46 -2.39 -6.01
CA GLY A 177 -4.38 -1.68 -4.73
C GLY A 177 -4.67 -2.56 -3.51
N GLU A 178 -5.61 -3.50 -3.61
CA GLU A 178 -5.83 -4.50 -2.57
C GLU A 178 -4.57 -5.34 -2.33
N GLN A 179 -3.91 -5.80 -3.40
CA GLN A 179 -2.68 -6.58 -3.30
C GLN A 179 -1.52 -5.76 -2.72
N GLN A 180 -1.43 -4.46 -3.01
CA GLN A 180 -0.44 -3.58 -2.38
C GLN A 180 -0.59 -3.54 -0.86
N MET A 181 -1.83 -3.55 -0.35
CA MET A 181 -2.09 -3.55 1.09
C MET A 181 -1.75 -4.90 1.72
N VAL A 182 -2.06 -6.02 1.04
CA VAL A 182 -1.60 -7.36 1.45
C VAL A 182 -0.06 -7.39 1.55
N ASN A 183 0.61 -6.91 0.51
CA ASN A 183 2.08 -6.80 0.44
C ASN A 183 2.64 -5.94 1.59
N SER A 184 1.98 -4.83 1.92
CA SER A 184 2.36 -3.97 3.04
C SER A 184 2.23 -4.67 4.41
N GLY A 185 1.16 -5.43 4.63
CA GLY A 185 0.97 -6.22 5.85
C GLY A 185 2.01 -7.33 6.02
N ILE A 186 2.32 -8.04 4.93
CA ILE A 186 3.41 -9.03 4.86
C ILE A 186 4.75 -8.38 5.25
N ASN A 187 5.07 -7.24 4.63
CA ASN A 187 6.31 -6.51 4.90
C ASN A 187 6.43 -6.05 6.35
N PHE A 188 5.33 -5.53 6.94
CA PHE A 188 5.31 -5.13 8.35
C PHE A 188 5.56 -6.30 9.29
N TYR A 189 4.93 -7.46 9.03
CA TYR A 189 5.16 -8.66 9.81
C TYR A 189 6.63 -9.11 9.75
N HIS A 190 7.22 -9.15 8.55
CA HIS A 190 8.62 -9.55 8.40
C HIS A 190 9.59 -8.57 9.07
N ARG A 191 9.32 -7.26 9.00
CA ARG A 191 10.15 -6.23 9.62
C ARG A 191 10.12 -6.28 11.14
N TYR A 192 8.96 -6.52 11.74
CA TYR A 192 8.75 -6.50 13.19
C TYR A 192 8.41 -7.87 13.76
N GLY A 193 8.87 -8.95 13.11
CA GLY A 193 8.49 -10.32 13.44
C GLY A 193 8.79 -10.71 14.89
N HIS A 194 9.82 -10.13 15.52
CA HIS A 194 10.13 -10.39 16.92
C HIS A 194 9.05 -9.87 17.88
N LEU A 195 8.37 -8.77 17.56
CA LEU A 195 7.19 -8.28 18.30
C LEU A 195 5.90 -8.98 17.84
N ALA A 196 5.73 -9.09 16.52
CA ALA A 196 4.50 -9.58 15.88
C ALA A 196 4.21 -11.07 16.10
N ARG A 197 5.21 -11.85 16.53
CA ARG A 197 5.02 -13.24 16.96
C ARG A 197 4.18 -13.38 18.22
N ASP A 198 4.28 -12.40 19.12
CA ASP A 198 3.72 -12.48 20.46
C ASP A 198 2.42 -11.66 20.59
N ALA A 199 2.15 -10.67 19.72
CA ALA A 199 0.92 -9.87 19.76
C ALA A 199 0.46 -9.37 18.37
N ALA A 200 -0.87 -9.33 18.17
CA ALA A 200 -1.49 -8.56 17.07
C ALA A 200 -1.38 -7.04 17.28
N PRO A 201 -1.32 -6.24 16.20
CA PRO A 201 -1.42 -4.78 16.29
C PRO A 201 -2.82 -4.34 16.71
N PHE A 202 -2.93 -3.21 17.41
CA PHE A 202 -4.20 -2.48 17.52
C PHE A 202 -4.44 -1.69 16.22
N ILE A 203 -5.62 -1.84 15.60
CA ILE A 203 -5.90 -1.35 14.25
C ILE A 203 -7.02 -0.29 14.27
N ARG A 204 -6.76 0.88 13.67
CA ARG A 204 -7.79 1.90 13.38
C ARG A 204 -7.82 2.28 11.91
N SER A 205 -8.98 2.71 11.43
CA SER A 205 -9.17 3.19 10.05
C SER A 205 -10.03 4.44 10.02
N ALA A 206 -9.70 5.39 9.16
CA ALA A 206 -10.65 6.40 8.74
C ALA A 206 -11.87 5.74 8.05
N GLY A 207 -13.04 6.35 8.19
CA GLY A 207 -14.36 5.78 7.94
C GLY A 207 -14.82 5.75 6.49
N GLN A 208 -13.90 5.82 5.53
CA GLN A 208 -14.23 5.67 4.11
C GLN A 208 -13.91 4.27 3.61
N LYS A 209 -14.80 3.72 2.78
CA LYS A 209 -14.75 2.33 2.30
C LYS A 209 -13.35 1.91 1.80
N ARG A 210 -12.70 2.68 0.94
CA ARG A 210 -11.37 2.32 0.41
C ARG A 210 -10.28 2.23 1.48
N VAL A 211 -10.41 2.96 2.59
CA VAL A 211 -9.46 2.96 3.70
C VAL A 211 -9.74 1.75 4.60
N VAL A 212 -11.01 1.50 4.91
CA VAL A 212 -11.43 0.30 5.65
C VAL A 212 -11.02 -0.97 4.92
N ASP A 213 -11.33 -1.08 3.62
CA ASP A 213 -10.93 -2.21 2.79
C ASP A 213 -9.38 -2.34 2.76
N SER A 214 -8.65 -1.23 2.79
CA SER A 214 -7.18 -1.26 2.85
C SER A 214 -6.66 -1.83 4.18
N ALA A 215 -7.28 -1.42 5.30
CA ALA A 215 -6.96 -1.94 6.62
C ALA A 215 -7.23 -3.45 6.71
N GLU A 216 -8.36 -3.92 6.16
CA GLU A 216 -8.71 -5.34 6.10
C GLU A 216 -7.70 -6.16 5.28
N LYS A 217 -7.29 -5.65 4.10
CA LYS A 217 -6.30 -6.32 3.24
C LYS A 217 -4.90 -6.33 3.85
N TRP A 218 -4.52 -5.25 4.52
CA TRP A 218 -3.28 -5.19 5.28
C TRP A 218 -3.29 -6.19 6.44
N ALA A 219 -4.38 -6.24 7.22
CA ALA A 219 -4.56 -7.18 8.32
C ALA A 219 -4.51 -8.63 7.83
N TYR A 220 -5.09 -8.92 6.67
CA TYR A 220 -4.99 -10.21 6.01
C TYR A 220 -3.54 -10.59 5.66
N GLY A 221 -2.78 -9.69 5.03
CA GLY A 221 -1.37 -9.94 4.70
C GLY A 221 -0.50 -10.16 5.93
N PHE A 222 -0.70 -9.35 6.97
CA PHE A 222 -0.04 -9.53 8.26
C PHE A 222 -0.37 -10.89 8.88
N HIS A 223 -1.66 -11.26 8.91
CA HIS A 223 -2.09 -12.55 9.48
C HIS A 223 -1.55 -13.74 8.70
N GLN A 224 -1.47 -13.65 7.36
CA GLN A 224 -0.89 -14.70 6.52
C GLN A 224 0.56 -15.00 6.93
N SER A 225 1.42 -13.97 6.98
CA SER A 225 2.82 -14.14 7.39
C SER A 225 2.93 -14.67 8.82
N ARG A 226 2.03 -14.25 9.72
CA ARG A 226 1.99 -14.75 11.10
C ARG A 226 1.61 -16.22 11.20
N ALA A 227 0.62 -16.67 10.44
CA ALA A 227 0.20 -18.06 10.41
C ALA A 227 1.26 -19.00 9.81
N GLU A 228 2.11 -18.48 8.93
CA GLU A 228 3.24 -19.21 8.34
C GLU A 228 4.47 -19.28 9.26
N ASP A 229 4.62 -18.36 10.22
CA ASP A 229 5.74 -18.38 11.18
C ASP A 229 5.49 -19.39 12.32
N LYS A 230 6.26 -20.48 12.28
CA LYS A 230 6.23 -21.56 13.27
C LYS A 230 6.61 -21.11 14.70
N HIS A 231 7.21 -19.93 14.85
CA HIS A 231 7.56 -19.36 16.16
C HIS A 231 6.51 -18.39 16.68
N SER A 232 5.44 -18.11 15.92
CA SER A 232 4.33 -17.31 16.44
C SER A 232 3.68 -18.04 17.61
N LYS A 233 3.49 -17.31 18.70
CA LYS A 233 2.87 -17.79 19.94
C LYS A 233 1.51 -17.15 20.19
N SER A 234 1.07 -16.27 19.29
CA SER A 234 -0.10 -15.43 19.50
C SER A 234 -1.39 -16.26 19.48
N PRO A 235 -2.27 -16.08 20.50
CA PRO A 235 -3.58 -16.70 20.55
C PRO A 235 -4.66 -15.89 19.81
N ASP A 236 -4.32 -14.77 19.15
CA ASP A 236 -5.31 -13.83 18.61
C ASP A 236 -6.02 -14.43 17.38
N ASP A 237 -7.34 -14.55 17.46
CA ASP A 237 -8.20 -15.01 16.36
C ASP A 237 -8.25 -13.99 15.21
N TYR A 238 -8.49 -14.47 13.98
CA TYR A 238 -8.71 -13.66 12.79
C TYR A 238 -10.17 -13.81 12.32
N PRO A 239 -10.85 -12.73 11.87
CA PRO A 239 -10.34 -11.37 11.61
C PRO A 239 -10.04 -10.57 12.88
N TYR A 240 -9.07 -9.64 12.79
CA TYR A 240 -8.80 -8.68 13.86
C TYR A 240 -9.86 -7.58 13.90
N ASP A 241 -10.13 -7.05 15.09
CA ASP A 241 -10.98 -5.88 15.25
C ASP A 241 -10.32 -4.64 14.65
N ILE A 242 -11.08 -3.92 13.82
CA ILE A 242 -10.68 -2.64 13.22
C ILE A 242 -11.60 -1.55 13.76
N MET A 243 -11.04 -0.61 14.48
CA MET A 243 -11.77 0.55 14.96
C MET A 243 -11.94 1.57 13.84
N VAL A 244 -13.16 1.65 13.31
CA VAL A 244 -13.49 2.59 12.23
C VAL A 244 -13.95 3.92 12.82
N ILE A 245 -13.22 5.00 12.52
CA ILE A 245 -13.54 6.36 12.95
C ILE A 245 -14.30 7.06 11.82
N PRO A 246 -15.56 7.49 12.01
CA PRO A 246 -16.33 8.16 10.95
C PRO A 246 -15.64 9.42 10.39
N GLU A 247 -15.82 9.67 9.10
CA GLU A 247 -15.34 10.89 8.43
C GLU A 247 -16.44 11.95 8.34
N GLY A 248 -16.02 13.22 8.27
CA GLY A 248 -16.88 14.36 8.06
C GLY A 248 -16.77 15.42 9.15
N LYS A 249 -17.26 16.62 8.82
CA LYS A 249 -17.14 17.86 9.61
C LYS A 249 -17.71 17.83 11.04
N GLN A 250 -18.51 16.81 11.38
CA GLN A 250 -19.09 16.62 12.71
C GLN A 250 -18.31 15.62 13.59
N TYR A 251 -17.28 14.97 13.05
CA TYR A 251 -16.53 13.94 13.74
C TYR A 251 -15.10 14.39 13.99
N ASN A 252 -14.68 14.28 15.24
CA ASN A 252 -13.28 14.37 15.63
C ASN A 252 -12.59 13.09 15.17
N ASN A 253 -11.77 13.21 14.13
CA ASN A 253 -11.07 12.10 13.50
C ASN A 253 -9.65 12.51 13.15
N THR A 254 -8.67 11.96 13.87
CA THR A 254 -7.24 12.25 13.65
C THR A 254 -6.68 11.64 12.36
N LEU A 255 -7.41 10.71 11.74
CA LEU A 255 -7.03 10.03 10.49
C LEU A 255 -7.70 10.63 9.25
N SER A 256 -8.62 11.58 9.43
CA SER A 256 -9.34 12.30 8.39
C SER A 256 -9.97 13.54 9.02
N ASP A 257 -9.14 14.51 9.41
CA ASP A 257 -9.66 15.74 10.02
C ASP A 257 -10.53 16.46 8.98
N GLU A 258 -11.60 17.14 9.38
CA GLU A 258 -12.37 18.04 8.53
C GLU A 258 -12.92 19.24 9.33
N LEU A 259 -12.39 19.45 10.56
CA LEU A 259 -12.97 20.40 11.50
C LEU A 259 -12.49 21.82 11.26
N CYS A 260 -11.26 21.99 10.73
CA CYS A 260 -10.65 23.30 10.59
C CYS A 260 -11.32 24.15 9.50
N THR A 261 -12.31 24.97 9.87
CA THR A 261 -13.16 25.70 8.92
C THR A 261 -12.37 26.67 8.05
N ALA A 262 -11.42 27.42 8.63
CA ALA A 262 -10.56 28.34 7.88
C ALA A 262 -9.68 27.63 6.84
N PHE A 263 -9.28 26.40 7.09
CA PHE A 263 -8.58 25.57 6.10
C PHE A 263 -9.55 25.12 4.99
N GLU A 264 -10.71 24.57 5.37
CA GLU A 264 -11.68 23.98 4.43
C GLU A 264 -12.38 25.01 3.53
N THR A 265 -12.47 26.26 3.98
CA THR A 265 -13.14 27.35 3.24
C THR A 265 -12.17 28.41 2.71
N GLY A 266 -10.88 28.28 3.05
CA GLY A 266 -9.83 29.18 2.62
C GLY A 266 -9.42 29.00 1.15
N PRO A 267 -8.43 29.78 0.69
CA PRO A 267 -7.88 29.64 -0.66
C PRO A 267 -7.23 28.27 -0.86
N ASP A 268 -7.41 27.70 -2.06
CA ASP A 268 -6.76 26.45 -2.47
C ASP A 268 -5.32 26.74 -2.94
N LEU A 269 -4.44 26.96 -1.96
CA LEU A 269 -3.02 27.30 -2.21
C LEU A 269 -2.29 26.23 -3.02
N GLY A 270 -2.72 24.97 -2.93
CA GLY A 270 -2.24 23.86 -3.74
C GLY A 270 -2.56 24.07 -5.22
N LYS A 271 -3.84 24.32 -5.56
CA LYS A 271 -4.24 24.64 -6.94
C LYS A 271 -3.62 25.93 -7.46
N GLU A 272 -3.48 26.96 -6.62
CA GLU A 272 -2.80 28.20 -7.02
C GLU A 272 -1.34 27.96 -7.40
N ALA A 273 -0.60 27.16 -6.63
CA ALA A 273 0.78 26.79 -6.95
C ALA A 273 0.86 25.92 -8.22
N GLN A 274 -0.05 24.95 -8.35
CA GLN A 274 -0.15 24.10 -9.54
C GLN A 274 -0.46 24.90 -10.80
N ALA A 275 -1.34 25.90 -10.74
CA ALA A 275 -1.69 26.74 -11.89
C ALA A 275 -0.48 27.50 -12.43
N VAL A 276 0.37 28.06 -11.56
CA VAL A 276 1.61 28.75 -11.99
C VAL A 276 2.55 27.78 -12.71
N TRP A 277 2.74 26.57 -12.17
CA TRP A 277 3.60 25.59 -12.79
C TRP A 277 3.00 25.01 -14.08
N LEU A 278 1.68 24.83 -14.14
CA LEU A 278 0.95 24.35 -15.31
C LEU A 278 1.23 25.22 -16.54
N ASP A 279 1.28 26.54 -16.37
CA ASP A 279 1.60 27.50 -17.43
C ASP A 279 3.05 27.39 -17.91
N VAL A 280 3.94 26.75 -17.15
CA VAL A 280 5.33 26.50 -17.52
C VAL A 280 5.48 25.19 -18.32
N PHE A 281 5.00 24.06 -17.79
CA PHE A 281 5.36 22.76 -18.35
C PHE A 281 4.36 22.20 -19.37
N ALA A 282 3.07 22.56 -19.27
CA ALA A 282 2.03 21.99 -20.12
C ALA A 282 1.94 22.55 -21.55
N PRO A 283 2.28 23.81 -21.88
CA PRO A 283 2.02 24.36 -23.22
C PRO A 283 2.61 23.54 -24.37
N ALA A 284 3.85 23.06 -24.24
CA ALA A 284 4.50 22.24 -25.26
C ALA A 284 3.84 20.85 -25.39
N ILE A 285 3.38 20.28 -24.29
CA ILE A 285 2.63 19.02 -24.26
C ILE A 285 1.30 19.21 -24.98
N THR A 286 0.53 20.23 -24.59
CA THR A 286 -0.79 20.54 -25.16
C THR A 286 -0.72 20.77 -26.66
N LEU A 287 0.31 21.49 -27.13
CA LEU A 287 0.53 21.71 -28.56
C LEU A 287 0.72 20.36 -29.28
N ARG A 288 1.63 19.50 -28.78
CA ARG A 288 1.88 18.17 -29.36
C ARG A 288 0.64 17.28 -29.35
N LEU A 289 -0.12 17.29 -28.26
CA LEU A 289 -1.36 16.50 -28.16
C LEU A 289 -2.37 16.95 -29.24
N ASN A 290 -2.56 18.25 -29.43
CA ASN A 290 -3.47 18.79 -30.45
C ASN A 290 -2.99 18.57 -31.89
N GLU A 291 -1.68 18.57 -32.13
CA GLU A 291 -1.10 18.22 -33.44
C GLU A 291 -1.40 16.76 -33.82
N ASN A 292 -1.38 15.85 -32.84
CA ASN A 292 -1.64 14.41 -33.07
C ASN A 292 -3.11 14.01 -32.94
N LEU A 293 -3.94 14.89 -32.40
CA LEU A 293 -5.38 14.73 -32.23
C LEU A 293 -6.11 15.94 -32.85
N PRO A 294 -5.98 16.17 -34.18
CA PRO A 294 -6.58 17.31 -34.84
C PRO A 294 -8.10 17.34 -34.62
N GLY A 295 -8.58 18.45 -34.06
CA GLY A 295 -9.99 18.65 -33.69
C GLY A 295 -10.27 18.53 -32.18
N ALA A 296 -9.36 17.96 -31.38
CA ALA A 296 -9.58 17.76 -29.94
C ALA A 296 -9.66 19.07 -29.12
N ASN A 297 -8.95 20.11 -29.56
CA ASN A 297 -8.88 21.43 -28.92
C ASN A 297 -8.62 21.36 -27.40
N LEU A 298 -7.60 20.59 -27.02
CA LEU A 298 -7.21 20.34 -25.64
C LEU A 298 -6.59 21.59 -25.01
N SER A 299 -6.94 21.83 -23.75
CA SER A 299 -6.32 22.83 -22.88
C SER A 299 -5.11 22.26 -22.12
N ASN A 300 -4.34 23.13 -21.45
CA ASN A 300 -3.27 22.69 -20.54
C ASN A 300 -3.78 21.79 -19.41
N GLN A 301 -4.99 22.06 -18.91
CA GLN A 301 -5.61 21.21 -17.89
C GLN A 301 -6.02 19.83 -18.47
N ASP A 302 -6.46 19.78 -19.72
CA ASP A 302 -6.73 18.50 -20.40
C ASP A 302 -5.43 17.69 -20.59
N ALA A 303 -4.29 18.34 -20.84
CA ALA A 303 -3.00 17.65 -20.92
C ALA A 303 -2.65 16.94 -19.60
N VAL A 304 -2.89 17.60 -18.46
CA VAL A 304 -2.76 16.95 -17.13
C VAL A 304 -3.73 15.78 -16.97
N HIS A 305 -4.98 15.92 -17.42
CA HIS A 305 -5.94 14.81 -17.36
C HIS A 305 -5.52 13.61 -18.23
N PHE A 306 -4.89 13.85 -19.39
CA PHE A 306 -4.28 12.77 -20.16
C PHE A 306 -3.12 12.09 -19.41
N MET A 307 -2.29 12.88 -18.72
CA MET A 307 -1.23 12.32 -17.88
C MET A 307 -1.84 11.48 -16.73
N GLU A 308 -2.91 11.96 -16.08
CA GLU A 308 -3.61 11.20 -15.02
C GLU A 308 -4.21 9.87 -15.52
N LEU A 309 -4.61 9.76 -16.81
CA LEU A 309 -5.08 8.50 -17.37
C LEU A 309 -4.01 7.40 -17.39
N CYS A 310 -2.72 7.73 -17.38
CA CYS A 310 -1.64 6.74 -17.31
C CYS A 310 -1.65 5.94 -15.98
N PRO A 311 -1.48 6.55 -14.78
CA PRO A 311 -1.47 5.81 -13.52
C PRO A 311 -2.79 5.08 -13.29
N TYR A 312 -3.95 5.72 -13.51
CA TYR A 312 -5.24 5.10 -13.24
C TYR A 312 -5.52 3.85 -14.10
N ASN A 313 -5.23 3.91 -15.41
CA ASN A 313 -5.36 2.71 -16.25
C ASN A 313 -4.30 1.64 -15.92
N THR A 314 -3.13 2.04 -15.42
CA THR A 314 -2.09 1.11 -15.02
C THR A 314 -2.51 0.31 -13.79
N VAL A 315 -3.04 0.97 -12.75
CA VAL A 315 -3.44 0.29 -11.51
C VAL A 315 -4.80 -0.41 -11.63
N ALA A 316 -5.65 -0.02 -12.58
CA ALA A 316 -6.85 -0.78 -12.93
C ALA A 316 -6.52 -2.14 -13.59
N ASN A 317 -5.30 -2.31 -14.11
CA ASN A 317 -4.80 -3.61 -14.52
C ASN A 317 -4.31 -4.39 -13.31
N GLU A 318 -4.84 -5.60 -13.07
CA GLU A 318 -4.46 -6.45 -11.93
C GLU A 318 -2.96 -6.72 -11.80
N LYS A 319 -2.22 -6.66 -12.92
CA LYS A 319 -0.77 -6.90 -12.96
C LYS A 319 0.05 -5.61 -12.97
N GLY A 320 -0.59 -4.44 -12.85
CA GLY A 320 0.07 -3.15 -12.93
C GLY A 320 0.75 -2.89 -14.28
N LYS A 321 0.25 -3.47 -15.38
CA LYS A 321 0.83 -3.23 -16.71
C LYS A 321 0.64 -1.77 -17.09
N LEU A 322 1.74 -1.07 -17.42
CA LEU A 322 1.69 0.33 -17.81
C LEU A 322 0.71 0.56 -18.97
N SER A 323 -0.08 1.62 -18.80
CA SER A 323 -1.07 2.08 -19.76
C SER A 323 -0.39 2.66 -21.01
N PRO A 324 -0.95 2.47 -22.23
CA PRO A 324 -0.45 3.14 -23.43
C PRO A 324 -0.41 4.67 -23.31
N PHE A 325 -1.28 5.27 -22.49
CA PHE A 325 -1.25 6.71 -22.18
C PHE A 325 0.11 7.14 -21.59
N CYS A 326 0.81 6.25 -20.89
CA CYS A 326 2.10 6.54 -20.26
C CYS A 326 3.18 6.94 -21.28
N HIS A 327 3.13 6.35 -22.47
CA HIS A 327 4.15 6.50 -23.51
C HIS A 327 3.87 7.66 -24.48
N LEU A 328 2.82 8.46 -24.22
CA LEU A 328 2.55 9.72 -24.94
C LEU A 328 3.43 10.88 -24.43
N PHE A 329 4.12 10.65 -23.31
CA PHE A 329 4.90 11.66 -22.60
C PHE A 329 6.33 11.18 -22.40
N THR A 330 7.26 12.14 -22.39
CA THR A 330 8.68 11.87 -22.12
C THR A 330 8.93 11.74 -20.62
N THR A 331 10.07 11.13 -20.25
CA THR A 331 10.51 11.07 -18.85
C THR A 331 10.65 12.46 -18.21
N ASP A 332 11.08 13.48 -18.95
CA ASP A 332 11.21 14.82 -18.41
C ASP A 332 9.84 15.46 -18.11
N GLU A 333 8.85 15.20 -18.96
CA GLU A 333 7.46 15.62 -18.75
C GLU A 333 6.83 14.89 -17.56
N TRP A 334 7.11 13.61 -17.38
CA TRP A 334 6.71 12.87 -16.16
C TRP A 334 7.33 13.46 -14.90
N ARG A 335 8.60 13.85 -14.92
CA ARG A 335 9.23 14.56 -13.79
C ARG A 335 8.58 15.94 -13.54
N SER A 336 8.15 16.62 -14.59
CA SER A 336 7.40 17.88 -14.45
C SER A 336 6.00 17.67 -13.88
N TYR A 337 5.34 16.56 -14.22
CA TYR A 337 4.06 16.14 -13.64
C TYR A 337 4.22 15.72 -12.16
N ASP A 338 5.26 14.96 -11.82
CA ASP A 338 5.56 14.63 -10.42
C ASP A 338 5.77 15.88 -9.56
N TYR A 339 6.45 16.88 -10.13
CA TYR A 339 6.61 18.18 -9.48
C TYR A 339 5.29 18.96 -9.37
N HIS A 340 4.43 18.91 -10.39
CA HIS A 340 3.08 19.48 -10.34
C HIS A 340 2.27 18.88 -9.18
N GLU A 341 2.28 17.56 -9.04
CA GLU A 341 1.59 16.89 -7.93
C GLU A 341 2.23 17.21 -6.57
N SER A 342 3.56 17.31 -6.52
CA SER A 342 4.30 17.71 -5.31
C SER A 342 3.97 19.13 -4.86
N LEU A 343 3.80 20.08 -5.78
CA LEU A 343 3.35 21.45 -5.46
C LEU A 343 1.94 21.44 -4.86
N GLY A 344 1.03 20.67 -5.46
CA GLY A 344 -0.35 20.54 -4.98
C GLY A 344 -0.40 20.01 -3.54
N LYS A 345 0.43 19.02 -3.22
CA LYS A 345 0.50 18.46 -1.86
C LYS A 345 1.24 19.36 -0.88
N TRP A 346 2.36 19.96 -1.28
CA TRP A 346 3.17 20.83 -0.42
C TRP A 346 2.39 22.05 0.04
N TYR A 347 1.78 22.77 -0.93
CA TYR A 347 1.03 24.00 -0.66
C TYR A 347 -0.43 23.76 -0.27
N GLY A 348 -1.01 22.61 -0.62
CA GLY A 348 -2.36 22.25 -0.21
C GLY A 348 -2.41 21.72 1.23
N PHE A 349 -1.60 20.71 1.53
CA PHE A 349 -1.76 19.86 2.72
C PHE A 349 -0.46 19.65 3.53
N GLY A 350 0.66 20.19 3.08
CA GLY A 350 1.95 20.08 3.76
C GLY A 350 2.43 21.41 4.34
N SER A 351 3.74 21.50 4.59
CA SER A 351 4.38 22.66 5.23
C SER A 351 4.32 23.96 4.41
N GLY A 352 3.91 23.91 3.13
CA GLY A 352 3.66 25.10 2.32
C GLY A 352 2.35 25.81 2.65
N ASN A 353 1.43 25.15 3.36
CA ASN A 353 0.18 25.73 3.85
C ASN A 353 0.31 26.12 5.34
N PRO A 354 -0.03 27.36 5.74
CA PRO A 354 0.05 27.77 7.14
C PRO A 354 -0.81 26.95 8.13
N LEU A 355 -1.92 26.37 7.67
CA LEU A 355 -2.88 25.63 8.52
C LEU A 355 -2.86 24.12 8.31
N ALA A 356 -2.17 23.60 7.28
CA ALA A 356 -2.16 22.15 7.09
C ALA A 356 -1.43 21.37 8.20
N PRO A 357 -0.28 21.81 8.75
CA PRO A 357 0.36 21.14 9.88
C PRO A 357 -0.58 21.04 11.09
N THR A 358 -1.40 22.06 11.33
CA THR A 358 -2.38 22.09 12.43
C THR A 358 -3.37 20.92 12.38
N ARG A 359 -3.73 20.44 11.18
CA ARG A 359 -4.67 19.31 11.04
C ARG A 359 -4.08 17.98 11.49
N GLY A 360 -2.75 17.84 11.44
CA GLY A 360 -2.04 16.65 11.89
C GLY A 360 -1.82 16.59 13.41
N VAL A 361 -2.13 17.66 14.15
CA VAL A 361 -1.80 17.80 15.58
C VAL A 361 -2.42 16.70 16.44
N GLY A 362 -3.71 16.40 16.26
CA GLY A 362 -4.39 15.37 17.04
C GLY A 362 -3.72 14.00 16.93
N PHE A 363 -3.35 13.57 15.72
CA PHE A 363 -2.63 12.31 15.52
C PHE A 363 -1.23 12.34 16.16
N VAL A 364 -0.53 13.47 16.11
CA VAL A 364 0.79 13.60 16.74
C VAL A 364 0.68 13.48 18.26
N ASN A 365 -0.35 14.07 18.87
CA ASN A 365 -0.59 13.94 20.30
C ASN A 365 -1.01 12.50 20.71
N GLU A 366 -1.76 11.79 19.87
CA GLU A 366 -2.01 10.35 20.03
C GLU A 366 -0.72 9.52 19.93
N LEU A 367 0.16 9.83 18.96
CA LEU A 367 1.45 9.16 18.82
C LEU A 367 2.34 9.39 20.06
N ILE A 368 2.36 10.62 20.59
CA ILE A 368 3.09 10.95 21.83
C ILE A 368 2.57 10.07 22.97
N ALA A 369 1.26 10.00 23.17
CA ALA A 369 0.63 9.17 24.20
C ALA A 369 1.05 7.69 24.09
N ARG A 370 1.05 7.14 22.87
CA ARG A 370 1.48 5.76 22.61
C ARG A 370 2.97 5.52 22.89
N LEU A 371 3.83 6.49 22.57
CA LEU A 371 5.28 6.39 22.79
C LEU A 371 5.67 6.49 24.27
N THR A 372 4.96 7.33 25.03
CA THR A 372 5.24 7.60 26.45
C THR A 372 4.46 6.70 27.40
N GLY A 373 3.33 6.15 26.96
CA GLY A 373 2.39 5.43 27.83
C GLY A 373 1.53 6.35 28.70
N GLU A 374 1.51 7.65 28.41
CA GLU A 374 0.70 8.64 29.12
C GLU A 374 -0.62 8.93 28.38
N PRO A 375 -1.69 9.40 29.06
CA PRO A 375 -2.95 9.76 28.42
C PRO A 375 -2.79 10.82 27.32
N VAL A 376 -3.70 10.80 26.34
CA VAL A 376 -3.73 11.81 25.26
C VAL A 376 -4.04 13.20 25.84
N GLU A 377 -3.15 14.17 25.56
CA GLU A 377 -3.37 15.59 25.86
C GLU A 377 -3.54 16.36 24.55
N ASP A 378 -4.79 16.60 24.15
CA ASP A 378 -5.11 17.31 22.93
C ASP A 378 -6.47 18.02 23.02
N ARG A 379 -6.62 19.10 22.25
CA ARG A 379 -7.88 19.85 22.11
C ARG A 379 -8.19 20.22 20.65
N THR A 380 -7.64 19.44 19.72
CA THR A 380 -7.74 19.67 18.28
C THR A 380 -8.73 18.68 17.65
N SER A 381 -8.25 17.66 16.95
CA SER A 381 -9.05 16.69 16.20
C SER A 381 -9.23 15.35 16.92
N THR A 382 -8.69 15.18 18.13
CA THR A 382 -8.90 13.98 18.97
C THR A 382 -10.33 13.86 19.49
N ASN A 383 -10.75 12.62 19.76
CA ASN A 383 -12.05 12.34 20.36
C ASN A 383 -11.83 11.82 21.78
N ALA A 384 -12.03 12.69 22.78
CA ALA A 384 -11.80 12.35 24.19
C ALA A 384 -12.61 11.14 24.71
N THR A 385 -13.72 10.77 24.08
CA THR A 385 -14.46 9.54 24.45
C THR A 385 -13.71 8.30 23.96
N LEU A 386 -13.18 8.34 22.74
CA LEU A 386 -12.42 7.24 22.15
C LEU A 386 -11.03 7.12 22.78
N ASP A 387 -10.36 8.24 22.98
CA ASP A 387 -8.97 8.27 23.45
C ASP A 387 -8.86 8.10 24.97
N GLY A 388 -9.98 8.25 25.70
CA GLY A 388 -10.09 8.01 27.13
C GLY A 388 -10.48 6.58 27.52
N ASP A 389 -10.80 5.71 26.56
CA ASP A 389 -11.21 4.32 26.80
C ASP A 389 -10.13 3.35 26.30
N PRO A 390 -9.54 2.50 27.18
CA PRO A 390 -8.53 1.52 26.80
C PRO A 390 -8.95 0.51 25.72
N GLU A 391 -10.25 0.29 25.50
CA GLU A 391 -10.75 -0.59 24.44
C GLU A 391 -10.61 0.07 23.04
N THR A 392 -10.72 1.40 22.98
CA THR A 392 -10.64 2.18 21.72
C THR A 392 -9.32 2.96 21.56
N PHE A 393 -8.53 3.09 22.62
CA PHE A 393 -7.18 3.65 22.56
C PHE A 393 -6.28 3.00 23.62
N PRO A 394 -5.87 1.73 23.42
CA PRO A 394 -5.01 1.04 24.37
C PRO A 394 -3.61 1.67 24.37
N LEU A 395 -3.11 1.98 25.56
CA LEU A 395 -1.69 2.32 25.78
C LEU A 395 -0.89 1.06 26.13
N GLY A 396 0.42 1.10 25.90
CA GLY A 396 1.33 0.01 26.28
C GLY A 396 1.35 -1.22 25.34
N ARG A 397 0.65 -1.17 24.19
CA ARG A 397 0.86 -2.16 23.12
C ARG A 397 2.21 -1.92 22.44
N SER A 398 2.79 -2.97 21.85
CA SER A 398 4.03 -2.88 21.07
C SER A 398 3.79 -2.53 19.59
N LEU A 399 2.59 -2.80 19.05
CA LEU A 399 2.27 -2.62 17.64
C LEU A 399 0.93 -1.88 17.45
N TYR A 400 0.94 -0.88 16.58
CA TYR A 400 -0.24 -0.10 16.17
C TYR A 400 -0.27 0.06 14.66
N ALA A 401 -1.47 0.05 14.06
CA ALA A 401 -1.67 0.29 12.64
C ALA A 401 -2.86 1.22 12.42
N ASP A 402 -2.61 2.39 11.84
CA ASP A 402 -3.62 3.39 11.51
C ASP A 402 -3.69 3.61 9.98
N PHE A 403 -4.91 3.63 9.43
CA PHE A 403 -5.15 3.79 7.99
C PHE A 403 -5.88 5.11 7.67
N SER A 404 -5.35 5.87 6.70
CA SER A 404 -5.71 7.27 6.43
C SER A 404 -5.61 7.61 4.92
N HIS A 405 -5.63 8.90 4.59
CA HIS A 405 -5.51 9.47 3.24
C HIS A 405 -4.18 10.20 3.05
N ASP A 406 -3.83 10.49 1.79
CA ASP A 406 -2.64 11.25 1.44
C ASP A 406 -2.63 12.66 2.04
N ASN A 407 -3.78 13.35 2.02
CA ASN A 407 -3.87 14.73 2.51
C ASN A 407 -3.59 14.81 4.01
N ASP A 408 -4.24 13.93 4.80
CA ASP A 408 -4.07 13.88 6.25
C ASP A 408 -2.65 13.44 6.62
N MET A 409 -2.10 12.44 5.94
CA MET A 409 -0.70 12.04 6.13
C MET A 409 0.28 13.18 5.84
N ALA A 410 0.05 13.99 4.80
CA ALA A 410 0.89 15.15 4.52
C ALA A 410 0.84 16.19 5.66
N GLY A 411 -0.35 16.43 6.23
CA GLY A 411 -0.54 17.31 7.39
C GLY A 411 0.15 16.78 8.64
N ILE A 412 0.04 15.47 8.89
CA ILE A 412 0.73 14.77 9.99
C ILE A 412 2.25 14.88 9.84
N TYR A 413 2.80 14.61 8.66
CA TYR A 413 4.25 14.73 8.42
C TYR A 413 4.74 16.16 8.63
N ALA A 414 3.93 17.16 8.27
CA ALA A 414 4.24 18.56 8.50
C ALA A 414 4.17 18.92 9.99
N ALA A 415 3.16 18.44 10.73
CA ALA A 415 3.03 18.60 12.18
C ALA A 415 4.21 17.99 12.96
N MET A 416 4.71 16.84 12.49
CA MET A 416 5.89 16.16 13.01
C MET A 416 7.21 16.84 12.60
N GLY A 417 7.19 17.79 11.66
CA GLY A 417 8.38 18.45 11.14
C GLY A 417 9.30 17.57 10.28
N LEU A 418 8.79 16.48 9.70
CA LEU A 418 9.61 15.48 8.97
C LEU A 418 10.34 16.06 7.76
N TYR A 419 9.81 17.15 7.19
CA TYR A 419 10.37 17.81 6.00
C TYR A 419 10.85 19.24 6.28
N ASN A 420 11.19 19.59 7.54
CA ASN A 420 11.66 20.93 7.91
C ASN A 420 12.96 21.38 7.20
N ALA A 421 13.76 20.43 6.70
CA ALA A 421 14.94 20.73 5.89
C ALA A 421 14.60 21.14 4.44
N THR A 422 13.33 20.98 4.02
CA THR A 422 12.86 21.32 2.68
C THR A 422 12.51 22.80 2.63
N ALA A 423 13.20 23.55 1.76
CA ALA A 423 12.82 24.93 1.47
C ALA A 423 11.45 24.98 0.75
N PRO A 424 10.69 26.09 0.84
CA PRO A 424 9.46 26.25 0.06
C PRO A 424 9.69 25.96 -1.42
N LEU A 425 8.87 25.08 -2.00
CA LEU A 425 9.03 24.63 -3.39
C LEU A 425 8.83 25.77 -4.39
N SER A 426 9.70 25.90 -5.38
CA SER A 426 9.54 26.90 -6.44
C SER A 426 8.27 26.64 -7.26
N LYS A 427 7.46 27.68 -7.47
CA LYS A 427 6.26 27.56 -8.32
C LYS A 427 6.57 27.63 -9.82
N THR A 428 7.82 27.97 -10.18
CA THR A 428 8.25 28.26 -11.55
C THR A 428 9.46 27.45 -12.01
N GLU A 429 10.10 26.70 -11.12
CA GLU A 429 11.28 25.89 -11.42
C GLU A 429 11.12 24.48 -10.86
N LYS A 430 11.35 23.47 -11.71
CA LYS A 430 11.27 22.05 -11.32
C LYS A 430 12.41 21.68 -10.37
N ALA A 431 12.09 20.92 -9.32
CA ALA A 431 13.07 20.30 -8.44
C ALA A 431 12.70 18.84 -8.16
N GLY A 432 13.70 17.95 -8.13
CA GLY A 432 13.47 16.55 -7.77
C GLY A 432 13.54 16.32 -6.25
N PRO A 433 13.10 15.16 -5.74
CA PRO A 433 13.13 14.83 -4.32
C PRO A 433 14.53 14.92 -3.69
N ARG A 434 15.62 14.72 -4.47
CA ARG A 434 16.99 14.88 -3.96
C ARG A 434 17.36 16.35 -3.71
N ASP A 435 16.81 17.27 -4.49
CA ASP A 435 17.06 18.71 -4.37
C ASP A 435 16.16 19.35 -3.29
N THR A 436 15.07 18.68 -2.92
CA THR A 436 14.07 19.10 -1.93
C THR A 436 14.21 18.29 -0.63
N ALA A 437 15.43 17.91 -0.26
CA ALA A 437 15.75 17.20 1.00
C ALA A 437 14.96 15.90 1.26
N GLY A 438 14.48 15.25 0.19
CA GLY A 438 13.71 14.01 0.22
C GLY A 438 12.20 14.19 0.06
N TYR A 439 11.71 15.41 -0.21
CA TYR A 439 10.28 15.67 -0.40
C TYR A 439 9.84 15.59 -1.87
N SER A 440 8.94 14.68 -2.18
CA SER A 440 8.03 14.75 -3.32
C SER A 440 6.73 14.02 -2.95
N ALA A 441 5.64 14.26 -3.67
CA ALA A 441 4.40 13.50 -3.46
C ALA A 441 4.61 11.99 -3.68
N SER A 442 5.40 11.63 -4.70
CA SER A 442 5.77 10.23 -5.00
C SER A 442 6.64 9.56 -3.94
N TRP A 443 7.49 10.32 -3.24
CA TRP A 443 8.34 9.78 -2.18
C TRP A 443 7.65 9.72 -0.81
N SER A 444 6.66 10.59 -0.57
CA SER A 444 6.04 10.76 0.75
C SER A 444 4.68 10.07 0.89
N ILE A 445 3.81 10.24 -0.11
CA ILE A 445 2.40 9.80 -0.06
C ILE A 445 1.92 9.11 -1.36
N PRO A 446 2.67 8.13 -1.92
CA PRO A 446 2.16 7.28 -3.00
C PRO A 446 0.91 6.48 -2.58
N PHE A 447 0.27 5.75 -3.50
CA PHE A 447 -0.70 4.72 -3.11
C PHE A 447 -0.04 3.66 -2.23
N ALA A 448 -0.72 3.19 -1.19
CA ALA A 448 -0.17 2.28 -0.18
C ALA A 448 1.10 2.82 0.52
N ALA A 449 1.24 4.15 0.61
CA ALA A 449 2.28 4.79 1.40
C ALA A 449 2.25 4.28 2.85
N ARG A 450 3.42 4.24 3.48
CA ARG A 450 3.54 3.93 4.90
C ARG A 450 4.63 4.75 5.58
N MET A 451 4.31 5.24 6.77
CA MET A 451 5.27 5.73 7.75
C MET A 451 5.39 4.73 8.89
N TYR A 452 6.61 4.41 9.29
CA TYR A 452 6.90 3.68 10.52
C TYR A 452 7.52 4.61 11.55
N VAL A 453 6.97 4.63 12.76
CA VAL A 453 7.59 5.23 13.93
C VAL A 453 8.05 4.10 14.84
N GLU A 454 9.36 4.00 15.03
CA GLU A 454 10.01 2.95 15.82
C GLU A 454 10.49 3.53 17.13
N LYS A 455 10.29 2.80 18.23
CA LYS A 455 11.02 3.01 19.48
C LYS A 455 11.95 1.82 19.70
N MET A 456 13.18 2.06 20.14
CA MET A 456 14.17 1.00 20.31
C MET A 456 15.11 1.23 21.48
N THR A 457 15.57 0.14 22.07
CA THR A 457 16.67 0.11 23.04
C THR A 457 17.95 -0.27 22.31
N CYS A 458 19.09 0.28 22.71
CA CYS A 458 20.38 0.01 22.07
C CYS A 458 21.47 -0.23 23.10
N ALA A 459 22.17 -1.36 22.99
CA ALA A 459 23.30 -1.69 23.84
C ALA A 459 24.45 -0.69 23.63
N GLY A 460 25.03 -0.17 24.72
CA GLY A 460 26.16 0.77 24.66
C GLY A 460 25.79 2.25 24.52
N ASP A 461 24.61 2.57 23.97
CA ASP A 461 24.04 3.94 23.90
C ASP A 461 23.11 4.26 25.08
N ALA A 462 22.94 3.29 25.99
CA ALA A 462 22.55 3.54 27.36
C ALA A 462 23.63 4.37 28.06
N GLY A 463 23.74 5.66 27.70
CA GLY A 463 24.17 6.68 28.64
C GLY A 463 23.37 6.52 29.95
N GLU A 464 23.87 7.11 31.03
CA GLU A 464 23.55 6.84 32.45
C GLU A 464 22.05 6.63 32.84
N ASP A 465 21.10 6.93 31.96
CA ASP A 465 19.64 6.92 32.17
C ASP A 465 18.86 5.78 31.46
N GLY A 466 19.46 5.00 30.55
CA GLY A 466 18.81 3.83 29.91
C GLY A 466 17.60 4.14 28.99
N GLU A 467 17.50 5.37 28.50
CA GLU A 467 16.39 5.86 27.68
C GLU A 467 16.32 5.26 26.27
N GLU A 468 15.10 5.06 25.74
CA GLU A 468 14.85 4.57 24.39
C GLU A 468 15.05 5.65 23.30
N PHE A 469 15.32 5.20 22.07
CA PHE A 469 15.44 6.03 20.88
C PHE A 469 14.21 5.92 19.99
N VAL A 470 13.84 7.02 19.34
CA VAL A 470 12.80 7.07 18.31
C VAL A 470 13.43 7.27 16.93
N ARG A 471 12.94 6.54 15.94
CA ARG A 471 13.29 6.68 14.51
C ARG A 471 12.03 6.71 13.66
N VAL A 472 12.03 7.53 12.60
CA VAL A 472 10.91 7.60 11.66
C VAL A 472 11.38 7.18 10.27
N LEU A 473 10.62 6.29 9.63
CA LEU A 473 10.81 5.90 8.24
C LEU A 473 9.57 6.27 7.43
N VAL A 474 9.75 6.87 6.25
CA VAL A 474 8.66 7.12 5.29
C VAL A 474 8.99 6.38 4.01
N ASN A 475 8.15 5.41 3.64
CA ASN A 475 8.34 4.54 2.48
C ASN A 475 9.75 3.91 2.44
N ASP A 476 10.16 3.39 3.60
CA ASP A 476 11.46 2.78 3.90
C ASP A 476 12.66 3.75 3.93
N ARG A 477 12.49 5.03 3.64
CA ARG A 477 13.53 6.04 3.86
C ARG A 477 13.55 6.51 5.30
N VAL A 478 14.71 6.40 5.94
CA VAL A 478 14.94 7.00 7.26
C VAL A 478 14.90 8.52 7.11
N ILE A 479 14.05 9.17 7.90
CA ILE A 479 13.95 10.63 7.95
C ILE A 479 14.91 11.16 9.02
N PRO A 480 15.94 11.95 8.65
CA PRO A 480 16.82 12.57 9.65
C PRO A 480 16.05 13.65 10.41
N LEU A 481 15.73 13.40 11.67
CA LEU A 481 14.95 14.32 12.50
C LEU A 481 15.75 15.58 12.85
N GLN A 482 15.24 16.76 12.53
CA GLN A 482 16.00 18.01 12.61
C GLN A 482 15.96 18.68 13.99
N SER A 483 14.90 18.45 14.78
CA SER A 483 14.56 19.30 15.93
C SER A 483 14.82 18.67 17.29
N CYS A 484 15.42 17.47 17.34
CA CYS A 484 15.66 16.72 18.58
C CYS A 484 17.12 16.30 18.81
N GLY A 485 18.05 16.81 17.99
CA GLY A 485 19.47 16.46 18.07
C GLY A 485 19.73 15.01 17.63
N ALA A 486 19.21 14.63 16.46
CA ALA A 486 19.34 13.28 15.95
C ALA A 486 20.79 12.84 15.77
N ASP A 487 21.06 11.56 16.01
CA ASP A 487 22.35 10.94 15.72
C ASP A 487 22.53 10.63 14.23
N GLU A 488 23.68 10.08 13.86
CA GLU A 488 24.02 9.71 12.47
C GLU A 488 23.11 8.63 11.88
N LEU A 489 22.33 7.93 12.72
CA LEU A 489 21.36 6.91 12.31
C LEU A 489 19.93 7.49 12.23
N GLY A 490 19.78 8.82 12.36
CA GLY A 490 18.51 9.53 12.27
C GLY A 490 17.61 9.32 13.49
N ARG A 491 18.18 8.93 14.64
CA ARG A 491 17.42 8.62 15.86
C ARG A 491 17.54 9.74 16.88
N CYS A 492 16.48 9.96 17.65
CA CYS A 492 16.49 10.87 18.79
C CYS A 492 16.14 10.13 20.07
N ARG A 493 16.70 10.55 21.21
CA ARG A 493 16.21 10.14 22.53
C ARG A 493 14.71 10.45 22.65
N LEU A 494 13.93 9.55 23.25
CA LEU A 494 12.48 9.67 23.36
C LEU A 494 12.04 11.02 23.94
N SER A 495 12.62 11.46 25.05
CA SER A 495 12.32 12.75 25.67
C SER A 495 12.57 13.93 24.74
N ARG A 496 13.70 13.92 24.01
CA ARG A 496 14.04 14.96 23.03
C ARG A 496 13.13 14.92 21.81
N TYR A 497 12.73 13.74 21.37
CA TYR A 497 11.76 13.58 20.30
C TYR A 497 10.41 14.21 20.70
N VAL A 498 9.86 13.84 21.87
CA VAL A 498 8.62 14.41 22.38
C VAL A 498 8.74 15.92 22.61
N GLU A 499 9.87 16.39 23.16
CA GLU A 499 10.15 17.81 23.34
C GLU A 499 10.10 18.57 22.01
N SER A 500 10.67 17.99 20.94
CA SER A 500 10.72 18.61 19.62
C SER A 500 9.35 18.75 18.93
N LEU A 501 8.33 18.01 19.38
CA LEU A 501 6.96 18.09 18.90
C LEU A 501 6.16 19.20 19.60
N SER A 502 6.80 20.28 20.04
CA SER A 502 6.14 21.38 20.77
C SER A 502 5.00 22.02 19.98
N PHE A 503 5.14 22.16 18.65
CA PHE A 503 4.05 22.66 17.81
C PHE A 503 2.75 21.88 18.01
N ALA A 504 2.80 20.54 18.02
CA ALA A 504 1.61 19.72 18.25
C ALA A 504 1.15 19.75 19.71
N ARG A 505 2.07 19.69 20.68
CA ARG A 505 1.74 19.74 22.10
C ARG A 505 1.08 21.07 22.52
N ASP A 506 1.42 22.15 21.85
CA ASP A 506 0.84 23.48 22.08
C ASP A 506 -0.49 23.69 21.32
N GLY A 507 -0.97 22.70 20.57
CA GLY A 507 -2.23 22.75 19.80
C GLY A 507 -2.09 23.36 18.40
N GLY A 508 -0.87 23.53 17.89
CA GLY A 508 -0.58 24.12 16.60
C GLY A 508 -1.18 25.53 16.44
N HIS A 509 -1.79 25.78 15.28
CA HIS A 509 -2.59 26.99 15.03
C HIS A 509 -4.09 26.68 15.03
N TRP A 510 -4.54 25.77 15.89
CA TRP A 510 -5.95 25.35 15.94
C TRP A 510 -6.91 26.49 16.32
N ASP A 511 -6.42 27.49 17.05
CA ASP A 511 -7.13 28.73 17.35
C ASP A 511 -7.50 29.52 16.08
N LEU A 512 -6.73 29.39 15.00
CA LEU A 512 -6.99 30.05 13.71
C LEU A 512 -8.01 29.29 12.85
N CYS A 513 -8.49 28.12 13.26
CA CYS A 513 -9.43 27.33 12.46
C CYS A 513 -10.85 27.91 12.44
N PHE A 514 -11.23 28.76 13.39
CA PHE A 514 -12.61 29.18 13.63
C PHE A 514 -12.79 30.70 13.78
N VAL A 515 -11.80 31.48 13.33
CA VAL A 515 -11.79 32.96 13.40
C VAL A 515 -12.56 33.65 12.29
#